data_AF-A0A849HLG9-F1
#
_entry.id   AF-A0A849HLG9-F1
#
_cell.length_a   1.000
_cell.length_b   1.000
_cell.length_c   1.000
_cell.angle_alpha   90.00
_cell.angle_beta   90.00
_cell.angle_gamma   90.00
#
_symmetry.space_group_name_H-M   'P 1'
#
loop_
_entity.id
_entity.type
_entity.pdbx_description
1 polymer ?
#
loop_
_entity_poly.entity_id
_entity_poly.type
_entity_poly.pdbx_seq_one_letter_code
_entity_poly.pdbx_strand_id
1 'polypeptide(L)'
;MAEQVDFRPDDDAPIYVISVAASLAGMHAQTLRQYDRLGLVIPSRTRGGGRRYSGRDVALLREVQRLSQDEGISLAGIQRILALEDQVTALQSRVRELRTELDETRAAAGQPSRRSRVFAVGPAGDVTPLRAGRQPTGNAGALVLWRPPGAPR
;
A
#
# COMPACT_ATOMS: atom_id res chain seq x y z
N MET A 1 -16.27 13.42 2.85
CA MET A 1 -15.02 14.11 2.48
C MET A 1 -13.93 13.51 3.34
N ALA A 2 -13.10 12.63 2.79
CA ALA A 2 -11.92 12.12 3.50
C ALA A 2 -10.83 13.18 3.34
N GLU A 3 -10.51 13.88 4.43
CA GLU A 3 -9.42 14.84 4.47
C GLU A 3 -8.12 14.06 4.26
N GLN A 4 -7.57 14.12 3.05
CA GLN A 4 -6.28 13.54 2.74
C GLN A 4 -5.25 14.31 3.56
N VAL A 5 -4.74 13.67 4.60
CA VAL A 5 -3.60 14.16 5.37
C VAL A 5 -2.41 14.17 4.42
N ASP A 6 -2.09 15.36 3.90
CA ASP A 6 -0.97 15.60 2.99
C ASP A 6 0.35 15.32 3.73
N PHE A 7 1.00 14.21 3.41
CA PHE A 7 2.22 13.74 4.07
C PHE A 7 3.45 14.36 3.39
N ARG A 8 4.21 15.18 4.11
CA ARG A 8 5.48 15.73 3.64
C ARG A 8 6.62 14.77 4.00
N PRO A 9 7.62 14.58 3.13
CA PRO A 9 8.76 13.67 3.40
C PRO A 9 9.58 14.01 4.66
N ASP A 10 9.45 15.23 5.20
CA ASP A 10 10.09 15.67 6.45
C ASP A 10 9.34 15.19 7.71
N ASP A 11 8.18 14.53 7.55
CA ASP A 11 7.30 14.11 8.64
C ASP A 11 7.79 12.86 9.38
N ASP A 12 8.77 12.12 8.87
CA ASP A 12 9.35 10.96 9.58
C ASP A 12 10.50 11.36 10.51
N ALA A 13 11.04 12.58 10.40
CA ALA A 13 12.14 13.04 11.23
C ALA A 13 11.66 13.27 12.68
N PRO A 14 12.22 12.57 13.70
CA PRO A 14 11.79 12.73 15.08
C PRO A 14 12.42 14.00 15.67
N ILE A 15 11.78 15.14 15.43
CA ILE A 15 12.26 16.48 15.84
C ILE A 15 11.44 17.09 16.98
N TYR A 16 10.20 16.66 17.19
CA TYR A 16 9.29 17.28 18.15
C TYR A 16 9.45 16.71 19.55
N VAL A 17 9.71 17.57 20.54
CA VAL A 17 9.65 17.17 21.96
C VAL A 17 8.20 16.97 22.41
N ILE A 18 7.98 16.25 23.51
CA ILE A 18 6.63 15.91 23.99
C ILE A 18 5.69 17.12 24.17
N SER A 19 6.21 18.26 24.63
CA SER A 19 5.40 19.48 24.81
C SER A 19 4.92 20.05 23.46
N VAL A 20 5.81 20.09 22.46
CA VAL A 20 5.49 20.55 21.11
C VAL A 20 4.54 19.58 20.43
N ALA A 21 4.81 18.28 20.51
CA ALA A 21 3.93 17.24 19.97
C ALA A 21 2.53 17.30 20.59
N ALA A 22 2.43 17.53 21.90
CA ALA A 22 1.17 17.67 22.61
C ALA A 22 0.38 18.90 22.12
N SER A 23 1.05 20.04 21.97
CA SER A 23 0.45 21.25 21.43
C SER A 23 -0.03 21.07 19.99
N LEU A 24 0.77 20.41 19.15
CA LEU A 24 0.42 20.15 17.76
C LEU A 24 -0.74 19.17 17.65
N ALA A 25 -0.77 18.14 18.49
CA ALA A 25 -1.83 17.14 18.49
C ALA A 25 -3.11 17.63 19.20
N GLY A 26 -3.12 18.80 19.85
CA GLY A 26 -4.30 19.32 20.54
C GLY A 26 -4.64 18.58 21.83
N MET A 27 -3.62 18.05 22.52
CA MET A 27 -3.77 17.17 23.68
C MET A 27 -2.78 17.51 24.79
N HIS A 28 -3.01 17.00 25.99
CA HIS A 28 -2.14 17.25 27.14
C HIS A 28 -0.93 16.30 27.14
N ALA A 29 0.25 16.78 27.54
CA ALA A 29 1.48 15.97 27.57
C ALA A 29 1.35 14.68 28.42
N GLN A 30 0.48 14.68 29.45
CA GLN A 30 0.18 13.48 30.23
C GLN A 30 -0.55 12.40 29.42
N THR A 31 -1.46 12.80 28.53
CA THR A 31 -2.20 11.90 27.64
C THR A 31 -1.25 11.26 26.63
N LEU A 32 -0.32 12.02 26.05
CA LEU A 32 0.72 11.46 25.17
C LEU A 32 1.57 10.41 25.91
N ARG A 33 1.93 10.67 27.18
CA ARG A 33 2.66 9.69 27.99
C ARG A 33 1.85 8.42 28.21
N GLN A 34 0.53 8.54 28.39
CA GLN A 34 -0.35 7.38 28.51
C GLN A 34 -0.41 6.60 27.20
N TYR A 35 -0.55 7.27 26.06
CA TYR A 35 -0.63 6.62 24.75
C TYR A 35 0.68 5.92 24.37
N ASP A 36 1.83 6.54 24.66
CA ASP A 36 3.14 5.91 24.51
C ASP A 36 3.27 4.66 25.40
N ARG A 37 2.86 4.72 26.67
CA ARG A 37 2.87 3.53 27.56
C ARG A 37 1.96 2.40 27.07
N LEU A 38 0.86 2.75 26.41
CA LEU A 38 -0.04 1.77 25.78
C LEU A 38 0.52 1.23 24.47
N GLY A 39 1.61 1.80 23.94
CA GLY A 39 2.23 1.40 22.68
C GLY A 39 1.45 1.86 21.44
N LEU A 40 0.60 2.88 21.57
CA LEU A 40 -0.13 3.46 20.43
C LEU A 40 0.80 4.26 19.52
N VAL A 41 1.86 4.85 20.09
CA VAL A 41 2.88 5.61 19.39
C VAL A 41 4.23 5.28 20.03
N ILE A 42 5.23 4.98 19.22
CA ILE A 42 6.58 4.62 19.69
C ILE A 42 7.52 5.77 19.32
N PRO A 43 7.72 6.77 20.21
CA PRO A 43 8.62 7.87 19.90
C PRO A 43 10.07 7.40 19.86
N SER A 44 10.85 8.05 19.01
CA SER A 44 12.30 7.89 19.00
C SER A 44 12.90 8.44 20.30
N ARG A 45 13.88 7.74 20.87
CA ARG A 45 14.58 8.20 22.07
C ARG A 45 15.92 8.82 21.72
N THR A 46 16.22 9.95 22.36
CA THR A 46 17.55 10.60 22.27
C THR A 46 18.55 9.94 23.22
N ARG A 47 19.86 10.20 23.00
CA ARG A 47 20.94 9.75 23.91
C ARG A 47 20.74 10.21 25.36
N GLY A 48 20.02 11.32 25.59
CA GLY A 48 19.66 11.82 26.92
C GLY A 48 18.34 11.29 27.48
N GLY A 49 17.71 10.28 26.83
CA GLY A 49 16.46 9.68 27.29
C GLY A 49 15.18 10.48 26.98
N GLY A 50 15.30 11.64 26.34
CA GLY A 50 14.15 12.44 25.91
C GLY A 50 13.43 11.81 24.71
N ARG A 51 12.09 11.85 24.74
CA ARG A 51 11.19 11.38 23.67
C ARG A 51 11.14 12.42 22.55
N ARG A 52 11.33 11.97 21.32
CA ARG A 52 11.13 12.77 20.11
C ARG A 52 10.08 12.11 19.23
N TYR A 53 9.10 12.91 18.85
CA TYR A 53 8.01 12.57 17.98
C TYR A 53 8.31 13.13 16.59
N SER A 54 7.94 12.36 15.59
CA SER A 54 7.93 12.76 14.18
C SER A 54 6.62 13.47 13.83
N GLY A 55 6.54 14.11 12.66
CA GLY A 55 5.27 14.66 12.14
C GLY A 55 4.21 13.57 11.97
N ARG A 56 4.64 12.38 11.54
CA ARG A 56 3.81 11.18 11.43
C ARG A 56 3.21 10.77 12.78
N ASP A 57 4.02 10.78 13.84
CA ASP A 57 3.55 10.46 15.19
C ASP A 57 2.47 11.44 15.64
N VAL A 58 2.64 12.73 15.34
CA VAL A 58 1.66 13.77 15.68
C VAL A 58 0.35 13.57 14.90
N ALA A 59 0.42 13.24 13.61
CA ALA A 59 -0.77 12.92 12.81
C ALA A 59 -1.50 11.69 13.36
N LEU A 60 -0.77 10.64 13.70
CA LEU A 60 -1.32 9.43 14.31
C LEU A 60 -2.00 9.75 15.65
N LEU A 61 -1.38 10.57 16.51
CA LEU A 61 -1.98 11.00 17.77
C LEU A 61 -3.32 11.73 17.56
N ARG A 62 -3.41 12.62 16.56
CA ARG A 62 -4.66 13.32 16.23
C ARG A 62 -5.74 12.34 15.78
N GLU A 63 -5.38 11.37 14.95
CA GLU A 63 -6.32 10.37 14.46
C GLU A 63 -6.83 9.46 15.58
N VAL A 64 -5.93 9.00 16.46
CA VAL A 64 -6.30 8.25 17.68
C VAL A 64 -7.26 9.06 18.55
N GLN A 65 -7.03 10.36 18.70
CA GLN A 65 -7.92 11.24 19.46
C GLN A 65 -9.29 11.34 18.80
N ARG A 66 -9.35 11.54 17.47
CA ARG A 66 -10.59 11.60 16.69
C ARG A 66 -11.40 10.32 16.83
N LEU A 67 -10.77 9.16 16.62
CA LEU A 67 -11.40 7.83 16.79
C LEU A 67 -11.92 7.61 18.22
N SER A 68 -11.19 8.08 19.22
CA SER A 68 -11.61 7.95 20.61
C SER A 68 -12.77 8.88 20.98
N GLN A 69 -12.78 10.12 20.47
CA GLN A 69 -13.77 11.14 20.85
C GLN A 69 -15.05 11.04 20.02
N ASP A 70 -14.94 10.85 18.70
CA ASP A 70 -16.09 10.87 17.78
C ASP A 70 -16.76 9.50 17.69
N GLU A 71 -15.97 8.43 17.64
CA GLU A 71 -16.45 7.06 17.41
C GLU A 71 -16.55 6.26 18.72
N GLY A 72 -16.09 6.83 19.84
CA GLY A 72 -16.15 6.20 21.17
C GLY A 72 -15.32 4.93 21.30
N ILE A 73 -14.32 4.73 20.42
CA ILE A 73 -13.52 3.52 20.39
C ILE A 73 -12.55 3.51 21.58
N SER A 74 -12.51 2.39 22.30
CA SER A 74 -11.53 2.21 23.38
C SER A 74 -10.09 2.23 22.85
N LEU A 75 -9.14 2.72 23.65
CA LEU A 75 -7.72 2.76 23.26
C LEU A 75 -7.16 1.38 22.88
N ALA A 76 -7.64 0.31 23.53
CA ALA A 76 -7.28 -1.06 23.18
C ALA A 76 -7.83 -1.47 21.80
N GLY A 77 -9.03 -1.00 21.45
CA GLY A 77 -9.61 -1.15 20.12
C GLY A 77 -8.78 -0.43 19.06
N ILE A 78 -8.40 0.82 19.31
CA ILE A 78 -7.55 1.61 18.41
C ILE A 78 -6.19 0.92 18.21
N GLN A 79 -5.56 0.44 19.28
CA GLN A 79 -4.32 -0.34 19.17
C GLN A 79 -4.48 -1.57 18.27
N ARG A 80 -5.60 -2.29 18.42
CA ARG A 80 -5.87 -3.48 17.61
C ARG A 80 -6.09 -3.12 16.14
N ILE A 81 -6.78 -2.01 15.86
CA ILE A 81 -7.01 -1.51 14.50
C ILE A 81 -5.66 -1.18 13.85
N LEU A 82 -4.82 -0.38 14.50
CA LEU A 82 -3.50 -0.03 13.97
C LEU A 82 -2.64 -1.26 13.69
N ALA A 83 -2.61 -2.22 14.61
CA ALA A 83 -1.88 -3.47 14.40
C ALA A 83 -2.42 -4.30 13.23
N LEU A 84 -3.73 -4.25 12.95
CA LEU A 84 -4.34 -4.91 11.80
C LEU A 84 -4.03 -4.16 10.50
N GLU A 85 -4.02 -2.84 10.51
CA GLU A 85 -3.62 -2.03 9.35
C GLU A 85 -2.18 -2.32 8.95
N ASP A 86 -1.26 -2.37 9.91
CA ASP A 86 0.13 -2.75 9.66
C ASP A 86 0.25 -4.15 9.05
N GLN A 87 -0.52 -5.11 9.56
CA GLN A 87 -0.57 -6.47 8.98
C GLN A 87 -1.11 -6.46 7.56
N VAL A 88 -2.16 -5.68 7.28
CA VAL A 88 -2.72 -5.55 5.93
C VAL A 88 -1.69 -4.94 4.99
N THR A 89 -0.99 -3.88 5.39
CA THR A 89 0.08 -3.27 4.58
C THR A 89 1.23 -4.26 4.32
N ALA A 90 1.64 -5.03 5.33
CA ALA A 90 2.67 -6.05 5.18
C ALA A 90 2.23 -7.17 4.21
N LEU A 91 1.00 -7.66 4.36
CA LEU A 91 0.42 -8.68 3.47
C LEU A 91 0.29 -8.17 2.03
N GLN A 92 -0.18 -6.94 1.84
CA GLN A 92 -0.28 -6.33 0.51
C GLN A 92 1.09 -6.18 -0.16
N SER A 93 2.12 -5.81 0.62
CA SER A 93 3.49 -5.74 0.11
C SER A 93 4.01 -7.12 -0.27
N ARG A 94 3.76 -8.14 0.57
CA ARG A 94 4.12 -9.52 0.26
C ARG A 94 3.40 -10.05 -0.98
N VAL A 95 2.12 -9.75 -1.16
CA VAL A 95 1.35 -10.11 -2.35
C VAL A 95 1.93 -9.43 -3.60
N ARG A 96 2.36 -8.17 -3.51
CA ARG A 96 3.02 -7.48 -4.62
C ARG A 96 4.35 -8.15 -4.99
N GLU A 97 5.20 -8.43 -4.01
CA GLU A 97 6.47 -9.16 -4.24
C GLU A 97 6.25 -10.50 -4.92
N LEU A 98 5.37 -11.34 -4.38
CA LEU A 98 5.07 -12.66 -4.94
C LEU A 98 4.48 -12.59 -6.35
N ARG A 99 3.69 -11.56 -6.65
CA ARG A 99 3.18 -11.34 -8.01
C ARG A 99 4.29 -10.99 -8.98
N THR A 100 5.23 -10.13 -8.59
CA THR A 100 6.41 -9.80 -9.39
C THR A 100 7.25 -11.05 -9.65
N GLU A 101 7.55 -11.84 -8.63
CA GLU A 101 8.32 -13.08 -8.75
C GLU A 101 7.63 -14.12 -9.66
N LEU A 102 6.31 -14.26 -9.55
CA LEU A 102 5.54 -15.13 -10.43
C LEU A 102 5.58 -14.67 -11.89
N ASP A 103 5.50 -13.37 -12.13
CA ASP A 103 5.54 -12.81 -13.48
C ASP A 103 6.94 -12.95 -14.10
N GLU A 104 8.00 -12.78 -13.31
CA GLU A 104 9.40 -13.04 -13.71
C GLU A 104 9.63 -14.51 -14.05
N THR A 105 9.21 -15.43 -13.17
CA THR A 105 9.36 -16.87 -13.38
C THR A 105 8.60 -17.34 -14.63
N ARG A 106 7.41 -16.78 -14.89
CA ARG A 106 6.63 -17.08 -16.09
C ARG A 106 7.29 -16.55 -17.36
N ALA A 107 7.88 -15.36 -17.31
CA ALA A 107 8.62 -14.80 -18.42
C ALA A 107 9.86 -15.65 -18.76
N ALA A 108 10.62 -16.08 -17.74
CA ALA A 108 11.78 -16.93 -17.89
C ALA A 108 11.43 -18.34 -18.42
N ALA A 109 10.30 -18.91 -18.00
CA ALA A 109 9.81 -20.20 -18.49
C ALA A 109 9.29 -20.16 -19.94
N GLY A 110 9.36 -19.02 -20.63
CA GLY A 110 8.83 -18.86 -21.99
C GLY A 110 7.33 -19.13 -22.10
N GLN A 111 6.62 -19.14 -20.98
CA GLN A 111 5.17 -19.28 -20.93
C GLN A 111 4.58 -17.90 -21.21
N PRO A 112 3.99 -17.67 -22.41
CA PRO A 112 3.43 -16.38 -22.73
C PRO A 112 2.41 -16.02 -21.65
N SER A 113 2.59 -14.85 -21.04
CA SER A 113 1.64 -14.31 -20.08
C SER A 113 0.23 -14.49 -20.65
N ARG A 114 -0.70 -15.04 -19.86
CA ARG A 114 -2.11 -15.25 -20.28
C ARG A 114 -2.78 -13.98 -20.86
N ARG A 115 -2.15 -12.81 -20.69
CA ARG A 115 -2.59 -11.49 -21.14
C ARG A 115 -2.38 -11.21 -22.64
N SER A 116 -1.56 -11.95 -23.38
CA SER A 116 -1.43 -11.73 -24.83
C SER A 116 -1.24 -13.05 -25.58
N ARG A 117 -2.35 -13.66 -25.97
CA ARG A 117 -2.37 -14.72 -26.97
C ARG A 117 -2.85 -14.09 -28.27
N VAL A 118 -2.00 -14.09 -29.28
CA VAL A 118 -2.38 -13.66 -30.64
C VAL A 118 -2.93 -14.89 -31.35
N PHE A 119 -4.14 -14.78 -31.89
CA PHE A 119 -4.74 -15.80 -32.72
C PHE A 119 -4.82 -15.26 -34.14
N ALA A 120 -4.45 -16.07 -35.14
CA ALA A 120 -4.75 -15.77 -36.53
C ALA A 120 -6.06 -16.44 -36.93
N VAL A 121 -6.83 -15.74 -37.75
CA VAL A 121 -8.00 -16.28 -38.43
C VAL A 121 -7.62 -16.54 -39.88
N GLY A 122 -7.74 -17.78 -40.31
CA GLY A 122 -7.58 -18.15 -41.71
C GLY A 122 -8.80 -17.74 -42.54
N PRO A 123 -8.66 -17.64 -43.87
CA PRO A 123 -9.76 -17.26 -44.76
C PRO A 123 -10.93 -18.25 -44.76
N ALA A 124 -10.73 -19.48 -44.26
CA ALA A 124 -11.78 -20.48 -44.05
C ALA A 124 -12.48 -20.37 -42.70
N GLY A 125 -12.11 -19.40 -41.86
CA GLY A 125 -12.66 -19.18 -40.52
C GLY A 125 -12.00 -20.03 -39.42
N ASP A 126 -10.91 -20.75 -39.73
CA ASP A 126 -10.13 -21.49 -38.75
C ASP A 126 -9.31 -20.56 -37.85
N VAL A 127 -9.23 -20.88 -36.55
CA VAL A 127 -8.49 -20.10 -35.56
C VAL A 127 -7.23 -20.85 -35.16
N THR A 128 -6.05 -20.28 -35.44
CA THR A 128 -4.76 -20.86 -35.07
C THR A 128 -4.04 -20.02 -34.01
N PRO A 129 -3.55 -20.60 -32.91
CA PRO A 129 -2.76 -19.86 -31.92
C PRO A 129 -1.39 -19.51 -32.49
N LEU A 130 -1.05 -18.22 -32.54
CA LEU A 130 0.27 -17.74 -32.95
C LEU A 130 1.15 -17.48 -31.72
N ARG A 131 2.44 -17.83 -31.86
CA ARG A 131 3.47 -17.34 -30.93
C ARG A 131 3.82 -15.90 -31.28
N ALA A 132 4.01 -15.06 -30.26
CA ALA A 132 4.52 -13.71 -30.44
C ALA A 132 5.84 -13.75 -31.24
N GLY A 133 5.95 -12.92 -32.29
CA GLY A 133 7.14 -12.85 -33.15
C GLY A 133 7.13 -13.71 -34.41
N ARG A 134 6.08 -14.50 -34.69
CA ARG A 134 5.90 -15.16 -36.00
C ARG A 134 4.96 -14.35 -36.89
N GLN A 135 5.42 -14.00 -38.09
CA GLN A 135 4.58 -13.39 -39.13
C GLN A 135 3.66 -14.47 -39.72
N PRO A 136 2.34 -14.25 -39.83
CA PRO A 136 1.44 -15.19 -40.47
C PRO A 136 1.84 -15.35 -41.95
N THR A 137 2.19 -16.57 -42.36
CA THR A 137 2.46 -16.90 -43.75
C THR A 137 1.12 -17.11 -44.45
N GLY A 138 0.61 -16.07 -45.09
CA GLY A 138 -0.66 -16.11 -45.83
C GLY A 138 -1.37 -14.76 -45.87
N ASN A 139 -2.32 -14.62 -46.78
CA ASN A 139 -3.14 -13.42 -46.97
C ASN A 139 -4.16 -13.30 -45.82
N ALA A 140 -3.68 -12.95 -44.61
CA ALA A 140 -4.47 -12.89 -43.39
C ALA A 140 -5.25 -11.57 -43.33
N GLY A 141 -6.57 -11.65 -43.53
CA GLY A 141 -7.45 -10.49 -43.74
C GLY A 141 -7.78 -9.64 -42.51
N ALA A 142 -7.36 -9.99 -41.29
CA ALA A 142 -7.52 -9.11 -40.12
C ALA A 142 -6.69 -9.62 -38.92
N LEU A 143 -6.09 -8.69 -38.17
CA LEU A 143 -5.48 -8.95 -36.86
C LEU A 143 -6.39 -8.37 -35.77
N VAL A 144 -6.91 -9.21 -34.88
CA VAL A 144 -7.67 -8.76 -33.70
C VAL A 144 -6.84 -9.04 -32.45
N LEU A 145 -6.44 -7.97 -31.76
CA LEU A 145 -5.77 -8.09 -30.47
C LEU A 145 -6.82 -8.38 -29.39
N TRP A 146 -6.96 -9.65 -29.00
CA TRP A 146 -7.86 -10.02 -27.92
C TRP A 146 -7.28 -9.62 -26.55
N ARG A 147 -8.03 -8.80 -25.82
CA ARG A 147 -7.69 -8.41 -24.44
C ARG A 147 -8.70 -9.06 -23.49
N PRO A 148 -8.26 -9.89 -22.53
CA PRO A 148 -9.19 -10.52 -21.58
C PRO A 148 -9.88 -9.43 -20.73
N PRO A 149 -11.17 -9.61 -20.40
CA PRO A 149 -11.85 -8.69 -19.50
C PRO A 149 -11.16 -8.73 -18.12
N GLY A 150 -10.69 -7.56 -17.65
CA GLY A 150 -10.05 -7.41 -16.33
C GLY A 150 -8.54 -7.09 -16.32
N ALA A 151 -7.90 -6.80 -17.45
CA ALA A 151 -6.53 -6.27 -17.46
C ALA A 151 -6.54 -4.76 -17.07
N PRO A 152 -5.73 -4.31 -16.08
CA PRO A 152 -5.62 -2.89 -15.76
C PRO A 152 -5.05 -2.10 -16.96
N ARG A 153 -5.52 -0.86 -17.12
CA ARG A 153 -5.16 0.06 -18.22
C ARG A 153 -3.73 0.54 -18.13
#